data_AF-F1T775-F1
#
_entry.id   AF-F1T775-F1
#
_cell.length_a   1.000
_cell.length_b   1.000
_cell.length_c   1.000
_cell.angle_alpha   90.00
_cell.angle_beta   90.00
_cell.angle_gamma   90.00
#
_symmetry.space_group_name_H-M   'P 1'
#
loop_
_entity.id
_entity.type
_entity.pdbx_description
1 polymer ?
#
loop_
_entity_poly.entity_id
_entity_poly.type
_entity_poly.pdbx_seq_one_letter_code
_entity_poly.pdbx_strand_id
1 'polypeptide(L)'
;MNKRKIIAIASFFMVILLVILFSNNKHNLILGDFILTKMGISVWSDGNSGLHYTGVITLTLILLGVAGIICFNEDVHRNFGKFVVLFFIVGSIIYQPTYDIAYGFVKSKLSGLQTIEYIRDGSQINYTNNGGIISLNGKIKLKNYSNDKKEFYIKIPILEDYLSKNAKIITVSNTLKEPVKFVVFPNRQVNLDINFSILDRESEWQSGNLNPPSIIIYNDTEEIYEGK
;
A
#
# COMPACT_ATOMS: atom_id res chain seq x y z
N MET A 1 33.56 13.77 20.15
CA MET A 1 32.77 12.56 20.47
C MET A 1 33.66 11.33 20.27
N ASN A 2 33.70 10.38 21.21
CA ASN A 2 34.56 9.18 21.11
C ASN A 2 34.15 8.34 19.88
N LYS A 3 35.12 7.83 19.11
CA LYS A 3 34.91 6.97 17.92
C LYS A 3 33.98 5.79 18.22
N ARG A 4 34.11 5.17 19.39
CA ARG A 4 33.22 4.08 19.84
C ARG A 4 31.77 4.53 19.97
N LYS A 5 31.53 5.70 20.58
CA LYS A 5 30.19 6.29 20.71
C LYS A 5 29.57 6.63 19.36
N ILE A 6 30.37 7.10 18.38
CA ILE A 6 29.91 7.34 17.01
C ILE A 6 29.42 6.04 16.36
N ILE A 7 30.19 4.96 16.48
CA ILE A 7 29.84 3.64 15.89
C ILE A 7 28.55 3.09 16.50
N ALA A 8 28.37 3.21 17.82
CA ALA A 8 27.15 2.78 18.49
C ALA A 8 25.92 3.57 18.01
N ILE A 9 26.04 4.89 17.89
CA ILE A 9 24.97 5.76 17.37
C ILE A 9 24.65 5.42 15.92
N ALA A 10 25.67 5.23 15.07
CA ALA A 10 25.48 4.83 13.68
C ALA A 10 24.77 3.47 13.56
N SER A 11 25.17 2.49 14.38
CA SER A 11 24.55 1.15 14.43
C SER A 11 23.08 1.24 14.85
N PHE A 12 22.76 2.13 15.79
CA PHE A 12 21.39 2.41 16.20
C PHE A 12 20.54 2.98 15.06
N PHE A 13 21.02 4.00 14.36
CA PHE A 13 20.31 4.55 13.20
C PHE A 13 20.17 3.54 12.07
N MET A 14 21.18 2.68 11.87
CA MET A 14 21.10 1.57 10.91
C MET A 14 19.95 0.62 11.26
N VAL A 15 19.79 0.20 12.52
CA VAL A 15 18.65 -0.65 12.91
C VAL A 15 17.31 0.03 12.65
N ILE A 16 17.17 1.33 12.98
CA ILE A 16 15.94 2.09 12.68
C ILE A 16 15.66 2.06 11.18
N LEU A 17 16.67 2.35 10.37
CA LEU A 17 16.54 2.39 8.91
C LEU A 17 16.10 1.03 8.35
N LEU A 18 16.69 -0.06 8.83
CA LEU A 18 16.32 -1.42 8.40
C LEU A 18 14.87 -1.75 8.76
N VAL A 19 14.42 -1.43 9.98
CA VAL A 19 13.02 -1.66 10.36
C VAL A 19 12.07 -0.88 9.44
N ILE A 20 12.41 0.36 9.07
CA ILE A 20 11.59 1.16 8.14
C ILE A 20 11.56 0.53 6.73
N LEU A 21 12.71 0.10 6.22
CA LEU A 21 12.83 -0.45 4.86
C LEU A 21 12.15 -1.80 4.69
N PHE A 22 12.09 -2.60 5.76
CA PHE A 22 11.73 -4.01 5.68
C PHE A 22 10.46 -4.38 6.44
N SER A 23 9.79 -3.41 7.05
CA SER A 23 8.44 -3.60 7.62
C SER A 23 7.36 -3.47 6.54
N ASN A 24 6.31 -4.26 6.68
CA ASN A 24 5.10 -4.11 5.87
C ASN A 24 4.31 -2.87 6.34
N ASN A 25 3.61 -2.19 5.43
CA ASN A 25 2.80 -1.01 5.72
C ASN A 25 1.40 -1.14 5.10
N LYS A 26 0.52 -0.16 5.35
CA LYS A 26 -0.83 0.02 4.79
C LYS A 26 -0.90 -0.09 3.25
N HIS A 27 0.24 0.11 2.59
CA HIS A 27 0.40 0.02 1.13
C HIS A 27 0.71 -1.40 0.63
N ASN A 28 0.83 -2.39 1.51
CA ASN A 28 1.20 -3.79 1.19
C ASN A 28 2.48 -3.92 0.33
N LEU A 29 3.38 -2.95 0.44
CA LEU A 29 4.68 -2.93 -0.22
C LEU A 29 5.76 -3.18 0.85
N ILE A 30 6.89 -3.73 0.45
CA ILE A 30 8.10 -3.82 1.27
C ILE A 30 9.21 -3.12 0.49
N LEU A 31 9.73 -2.00 0.99
CA LEU A 31 10.73 -1.20 0.26
C LEU A 31 12.01 -1.98 0.00
N GLY A 32 12.37 -2.87 0.93
CA GLY A 32 13.46 -3.82 0.78
C GLY A 32 13.34 -4.72 -0.46
N ASP A 33 12.13 -5.24 -0.73
CA ASP A 33 11.86 -6.08 -1.90
C ASP A 33 12.10 -5.29 -3.18
N PHE A 34 11.68 -4.02 -3.21
CA PHE A 34 11.92 -3.12 -4.34
C PHE A 34 13.42 -2.89 -4.57
N ILE A 35 14.20 -2.63 -3.51
CA ILE A 35 15.64 -2.41 -3.61
C ILE A 35 16.34 -3.66 -4.16
N LEU A 36 16.05 -4.85 -3.61
CA LEU A 36 16.65 -6.10 -4.09
C LEU A 36 16.27 -6.39 -5.54
N THR A 37 15.00 -6.21 -5.90
CA THR A 37 14.53 -6.40 -7.28
C THR A 37 15.24 -5.45 -8.24
N LYS A 38 15.45 -4.18 -7.85
CA LYS A 38 16.20 -3.19 -8.66
C LYS A 38 17.68 -3.54 -8.81
N MET A 39 18.26 -4.24 -7.84
CA MET A 39 19.61 -4.79 -7.92
C MET A 39 19.69 -6.09 -8.74
N GLY A 40 18.57 -6.59 -9.26
CA GLY A 40 18.50 -7.87 -9.99
C GLY A 40 18.58 -9.09 -9.08
N ILE A 41 18.36 -8.93 -7.78
CA ILE A 41 18.39 -10.00 -6.79
C ILE A 41 16.96 -10.50 -6.59
N SER A 42 16.75 -11.82 -6.69
CA SER A 42 15.45 -12.41 -6.38
C SER A 42 15.08 -12.12 -4.93
N VAL A 43 13.81 -11.81 -4.68
CA VAL A 43 13.28 -11.53 -3.33
C VAL A 43 13.00 -12.83 -2.56
N TRP A 44 12.64 -13.90 -3.29
CA TRP A 44 12.36 -15.21 -2.74
C TRP A 44 13.29 -16.27 -3.34
N SER A 45 13.52 -17.33 -2.59
CA SER A 45 14.30 -18.47 -3.07
C SER A 45 13.64 -19.24 -4.21
N ASP A 46 12.31 -19.21 -4.28
CA ASP A 46 11.54 -19.94 -5.29
C ASP A 46 10.40 -19.08 -5.87
N GLY A 47 10.77 -18.18 -6.80
CA GLY A 47 9.84 -17.30 -7.50
C GLY A 47 9.14 -16.31 -6.56
N ASN A 48 7.94 -16.67 -6.09
CA ASN A 48 7.12 -15.90 -5.16
C ASN A 48 6.88 -16.63 -3.82
N SER A 49 7.66 -17.68 -3.53
CA SER A 49 7.50 -18.53 -2.34
C SER A 49 8.84 -19.04 -1.82
N GLY A 50 8.82 -19.70 -0.66
CA GLY A 50 10.03 -20.24 -0.02
C GLY A 50 10.67 -19.26 0.97
N LEU A 51 11.99 -19.15 0.98
CA LEU A 51 12.72 -18.29 1.91
C LEU A 51 12.75 -16.85 1.37
N HIS A 52 12.23 -15.91 2.17
CA HIS A 52 12.24 -14.48 1.84
C HIS A 52 13.62 -13.90 2.12
N TYR A 53 14.42 -13.69 1.07
CA TYR A 53 15.80 -13.21 1.20
C TYR A 53 15.85 -11.83 1.84
N THR A 54 14.88 -10.98 1.53
CA THR A 54 14.67 -9.70 2.21
C THR A 54 14.62 -9.87 3.72
N GLY A 55 13.80 -10.79 4.23
CA GLY A 55 13.67 -11.07 5.66
C GLY A 55 14.98 -11.56 6.27
N VAL A 56 15.70 -12.45 5.59
CA VAL A 56 16.98 -12.97 6.08
C VAL A 56 18.07 -11.89 6.14
N ILE A 57 18.22 -11.10 5.07
CA ILE A 57 19.17 -9.98 5.03
C ILE A 57 18.86 -8.98 6.14
N THR A 58 17.58 -8.64 6.32
CA THR A 58 17.12 -7.74 7.37
C THR A 58 17.52 -8.26 8.74
N LEU A 59 17.23 -9.52 9.03
CA LEU A 59 17.54 -10.14 10.33
C LEU A 59 19.05 -10.12 10.59
N THR A 60 19.87 -10.50 9.61
CA THR A 60 21.34 -10.47 9.75
C THR A 60 21.85 -9.05 10.03
N LEU A 61 21.36 -8.05 9.30
CA LEU A 61 21.79 -6.67 9.48
C LEU A 61 21.31 -6.08 10.82
N ILE A 62 20.12 -6.43 11.30
CA ILE A 62 19.63 -6.06 12.63
C ILE A 62 20.54 -6.66 13.71
N LEU A 63 20.87 -7.95 13.61
CA LEU A 63 21.77 -8.60 14.57
C LEU A 63 23.15 -7.93 14.62
N LEU A 64 23.71 -7.56 13.47
CA LEU A 64 24.96 -6.81 13.38
C LEU A 64 24.84 -5.41 14.00
N GLY A 65 23.73 -4.70 13.75
CA GLY A 65 23.46 -3.39 14.35
C GLY A 65 23.35 -3.47 15.88
N VAL A 66 22.63 -4.48 16.39
CA VAL A 66 22.52 -4.74 17.83
C VAL A 66 23.87 -5.09 18.44
N ALA A 67 24.65 -5.97 17.81
CA ALA A 67 26.01 -6.29 18.25
C ALA A 67 26.90 -5.03 18.28
N GLY A 68 26.80 -4.15 17.28
CA GLY A 68 27.50 -2.87 17.24
C GLY A 68 27.11 -1.94 18.40
N ILE A 69 25.84 -1.87 18.75
CA ILE A 69 25.36 -1.09 19.91
C ILE A 69 25.97 -1.64 21.22
N ILE A 70 25.93 -2.97 21.41
CA ILE A 70 26.41 -3.63 22.63
C ILE A 70 27.94 -3.50 22.75
N CYS A 71 28.69 -3.77 21.68
CA CYS A 71 30.15 -3.80 21.73
C CYS A 71 30.80 -2.42 21.84
N PHE A 72 30.17 -1.36 21.32
CA PHE A 72 30.79 -0.04 21.20
C PHE A 72 30.19 1.05 22.11
N ASN A 73 29.17 0.73 22.90
CA ASN A 73 28.64 1.68 23.88
C ASN A 73 28.99 1.24 25.30
N GLU A 74 30.04 1.84 25.85
CA GLU A 74 30.49 1.61 27.24
C GLU A 74 29.41 1.93 28.29
N ASP A 75 28.44 2.79 27.93
CA ASP A 75 27.34 3.22 28.80
C ASP A 75 26.01 2.50 28.49
N VAL A 76 25.97 1.51 27.57
CA VAL A 76 24.71 0.88 27.14
C VAL A 76 23.95 0.30 28.30
N HIS A 77 24.58 -0.50 29.17
CA HIS A 77 23.86 -1.17 30.26
C HIS A 77 23.15 -0.21 31.22
N ARG A 78 23.72 1.00 31.41
CA ARG A 78 23.15 2.02 32.30
C ARG A 78 21.97 2.79 31.68
N ASN A 79 21.98 2.99 30.37
CA ASN A 79 20.98 3.81 29.67
C ASN A 79 20.16 3.04 28.62
N PHE A 80 20.32 1.72 28.51
CA PHE A 80 19.72 0.89 27.47
C PHE A 80 18.20 1.09 27.39
N GLY A 81 17.53 1.09 28.54
CA GLY A 81 16.08 1.32 28.61
C GLY A 81 15.67 2.67 28.00
N LYS A 82 16.43 3.75 28.25
CA LYS A 82 16.16 5.06 27.66
C LYS A 82 16.38 5.06 26.15
N PHE A 83 17.40 4.34 25.68
CA PHE A 83 17.66 4.18 24.25
C PHE A 83 16.57 3.38 23.54
N VAL A 84 16.10 2.28 24.14
CA VAL A 84 15.00 1.48 23.61
C VAL A 84 13.71 2.29 23.57
N VAL A 85 13.39 3.02 24.63
CA VAL A 85 12.21 3.91 24.64
C VAL A 85 12.32 4.99 23.56
N LEU A 86 13.48 5.63 23.42
CA LEU A 86 13.71 6.63 22.39
C LEU A 86 13.59 6.02 20.97
N PHE A 87 14.08 4.80 20.77
CA PHE A 87 13.93 4.05 19.51
C PHE A 87 12.45 3.89 19.14
N PHE A 88 11.63 3.42 20.08
CA PHE A 88 10.20 3.24 19.82
C PHE A 88 9.49 4.56 19.56
N ILE A 89 9.81 5.63 20.31
CA ILE A 89 9.20 6.95 20.11
C ILE A 89 9.58 7.52 18.74
N VAL A 90 10.89 7.62 18.45
CA VAL A 90 11.41 8.19 17.20
C VAL A 90 11.00 7.33 16.01
N GLY A 91 11.11 6.00 16.13
CA GLY A 91 10.68 5.05 15.13
C GLY A 91 9.19 5.20 14.81
N SER A 92 8.32 5.26 15.82
CA SER A 92 6.86 5.39 15.61
C SER A 92 6.48 6.70 14.92
N ILE A 93 7.16 7.81 15.23
CA ILE A 93 6.88 9.12 14.63
C ILE A 93 7.38 9.18 13.18
N ILE A 94 8.57 8.68 12.92
CA ILE A 94 9.25 8.83 11.62
C ILE A 94 8.82 7.75 10.61
N TYR A 95 8.37 6.58 11.08
CA TYR A 95 8.05 5.42 10.25
C TYR A 95 7.04 5.74 9.14
N GLN A 96 5.85 6.22 9.51
CA GLN A 96 4.76 6.47 8.54
C GLN A 96 5.12 7.53 7.49
N PRO A 97 5.59 8.75 7.86
CA PRO A 97 5.94 9.76 6.87
C PRO A 97 7.07 9.32 5.92
N THR A 98 8.10 8.68 6.47
CA THR A 98 9.24 8.21 5.66
C THR A 98 8.80 7.16 4.65
N TYR A 99 7.93 6.26 5.09
CA TYR A 99 7.39 5.24 4.22
C TYR A 99 6.49 5.83 3.14
N ASP A 100 5.61 6.77 3.46
CA ASP A 100 4.73 7.43 2.48
C ASP A 100 5.54 8.18 1.40
N ILE A 101 6.66 8.81 1.78
CA ILE A 101 7.59 9.45 0.84
C ILE A 101 8.26 8.40 -0.06
N ALA A 102 8.83 7.35 0.54
CA ALA A 102 9.53 6.30 -0.19
C ALA A 102 8.59 5.55 -1.15
N TYR A 103 7.39 5.22 -0.69
CA TYR A 103 6.34 4.61 -1.51
C TYR A 103 5.95 5.51 -2.68
N GLY A 104 5.74 6.81 -2.43
CA GLY A 104 5.43 7.76 -3.49
C GLY A 104 6.55 7.87 -4.52
N PHE A 105 7.81 7.83 -4.09
CA PHE A 105 8.95 7.78 -4.99
C PHE A 105 8.95 6.49 -5.82
N VAL A 106 8.73 5.32 -5.21
CA VAL A 106 8.64 4.03 -5.92
C VAL A 106 7.52 4.05 -6.95
N LYS A 107 6.30 4.45 -6.57
CA LYS A 107 5.15 4.59 -7.46
C LYS A 107 5.42 5.57 -8.61
N SER A 108 6.13 6.67 -8.36
CA SER A 108 6.51 7.64 -9.41
C SER A 108 7.45 7.07 -10.48
N LYS A 109 8.17 5.99 -10.17
CA LYS A 109 9.12 5.32 -11.09
C LYS A 109 8.48 4.19 -11.87
N LEU A 110 7.24 3.80 -11.56
CA LEU A 110 6.50 2.86 -12.37
C LEU A 110 6.00 3.55 -13.65
N SER A 111 5.60 2.75 -14.63
CA SER A 111 5.05 3.23 -15.90
C SER A 111 3.54 3.10 -15.93
N GLY A 112 2.90 3.84 -16.85
CA GLY A 112 1.51 3.61 -17.18
C GLY A 112 0.55 3.93 -16.03
N LEU A 113 -0.46 3.07 -15.82
CA LEU A 113 -1.46 3.17 -14.77
C LEU A 113 -0.93 2.76 -13.40
N GLN A 114 0.17 2.00 -13.33
CA GLN A 114 0.76 1.55 -12.07
C GLN A 114 1.21 2.70 -11.16
N THR A 115 1.33 3.92 -11.69
CA THR A 115 1.63 5.14 -10.93
C THR A 115 0.42 5.70 -10.18
N ILE A 116 -0.77 5.14 -10.40
CA ILE A 116 -1.99 5.47 -9.67
C ILE A 116 -2.07 4.57 -8.44
N GLU A 117 -2.51 5.14 -7.33
CA GLU A 117 -2.81 4.42 -6.09
C GLU A 117 -4.28 4.62 -5.72
N TYR A 118 -4.92 3.53 -5.30
CA TYR A 118 -6.22 3.57 -4.65
C TYR A 118 -6.10 3.64 -3.12
N ILE A 119 -6.51 4.76 -2.54
CA ILE A 119 -6.44 5.00 -1.09
C ILE A 119 -7.74 4.52 -0.43
N ARG A 120 -7.72 3.27 0.07
CA ARG A 120 -8.88 2.64 0.74
C ARG A 120 -9.29 3.38 2.01
N ASP A 121 -8.34 3.79 2.84
CA ASP A 121 -8.53 4.42 4.17
C ASP A 121 -9.24 5.79 4.15
N GLY A 122 -9.69 6.26 2.98
CA GLY A 122 -10.52 7.45 2.86
C GLY A 122 -11.63 7.31 1.83
N SER A 123 -11.92 6.08 1.41
CA SER A 123 -13.01 5.77 0.50
C SER A 123 -14.22 5.29 1.30
N GLN A 124 -15.41 5.72 0.91
CA GLN A 124 -16.66 5.38 1.59
C GLN A 124 -17.67 4.97 0.53
N ILE A 125 -18.27 3.81 0.68
CA ILE A 125 -19.28 3.32 -0.24
C ILE A 125 -20.48 2.88 0.57
N ASN A 126 -21.61 3.44 0.23
CA ASN A 126 -22.88 3.13 0.83
C ASN A 126 -23.71 2.38 -0.21
N TYR A 127 -24.55 1.48 0.26
CA TYR A 127 -25.54 0.83 -0.59
C TYR A 127 -26.94 1.07 -0.06
N THR A 128 -27.89 1.13 -0.97
CA THR A 128 -29.33 1.13 -0.70
C THR A 128 -30.02 0.16 -1.64
N ASN A 129 -30.93 -0.64 -1.13
CA ASN A 129 -31.75 -1.55 -1.93
C ASN A 129 -33.17 -1.02 -2.01
N ASN A 130 -33.61 -0.76 -3.25
CA ASN A 130 -34.98 -0.36 -3.53
C ASN A 130 -35.65 -1.43 -4.39
N GLY A 131 -36.24 -2.44 -3.73
CA GLY A 131 -37.07 -3.45 -4.40
C GLY A 131 -36.29 -4.35 -5.37
N GLY A 132 -35.07 -4.76 -4.99
CA GLY A 132 -34.22 -5.64 -5.79
C GLY A 132 -33.22 -4.92 -6.69
N ILE A 133 -33.11 -3.60 -6.56
CA ILE A 133 -32.04 -2.79 -7.19
C ILE A 133 -31.15 -2.25 -6.07
N ILE A 134 -29.94 -2.80 -5.97
CA ILE A 134 -28.91 -2.32 -5.06
C ILE A 134 -28.18 -1.17 -5.74
N SER A 135 -28.34 0.05 -5.24
CA SER A 135 -27.62 1.23 -5.67
C SER A 135 -26.42 1.46 -4.76
N LEU A 136 -25.23 1.50 -5.34
CA LEU A 136 -23.95 1.72 -4.68
C LEU A 136 -23.49 3.13 -4.99
N ASN A 137 -23.44 3.98 -3.95
CA ASN A 137 -23.03 5.37 -4.03
C ASN A 137 -21.86 5.60 -3.08
N GLY A 138 -20.77 6.14 -3.59
CA GLY A 138 -19.59 6.33 -2.77
C GLY A 138 -18.54 7.24 -3.37
N LYS A 139 -17.48 7.45 -2.59
CA LYS A 139 -16.29 8.19 -2.99
C LYS A 139 -15.09 7.28 -2.94
N ILE A 140 -14.39 7.17 -4.08
CA ILE A 140 -13.10 6.49 -4.20
C ILE A 140 -12.02 7.56 -4.24
N LYS A 141 -11.02 7.43 -3.39
CA LYS A 141 -9.87 8.33 -3.36
C LYS A 141 -8.72 7.73 -4.19
N LEU A 142 -8.28 8.46 -5.21
CA LEU A 142 -7.14 8.08 -6.06
C LEU A 142 -6.04 9.13 -6.00
N LYS A 143 -4.78 8.70 -6.13
CA LYS A 143 -3.62 9.59 -6.24
C LYS A 143 -2.74 9.20 -7.41
N ASN A 144 -2.37 10.18 -8.22
CA ASN A 144 -1.40 10.01 -9.31
C ASN A 144 -0.01 10.48 -8.83
N TYR A 145 0.97 9.56 -8.81
CA TYR A 145 2.36 9.85 -8.43
C TYR A 145 3.26 10.21 -9.61
N SER A 146 2.74 10.18 -10.84
CA SER A 146 3.52 10.52 -12.03
C SER A 146 3.49 12.01 -12.32
N ASN A 147 4.41 12.44 -13.17
CA ASN A 147 4.45 13.79 -13.73
C ASN A 147 3.52 13.98 -14.94
N ASP A 148 2.81 12.93 -15.36
CA ASP A 148 1.95 12.93 -16.53
C ASP A 148 0.47 12.85 -16.13
N LYS A 149 -0.40 13.44 -16.94
CA LYS A 149 -1.85 13.26 -16.81
C LYS A 149 -2.18 11.80 -17.10
N LYS A 150 -3.03 11.20 -16.26
CA LYS A 150 -3.53 9.83 -16.48
C LYS A 150 -5.01 9.85 -16.80
N GLU A 151 -5.37 9.09 -17.83
CA GLU A 151 -6.74 8.90 -18.26
C GLU A 151 -7.05 7.41 -18.25
N PHE A 152 -8.16 7.03 -17.64
CA PHE A 152 -8.49 5.63 -17.40
C PHE A 152 -9.97 5.45 -17.09
N TYR A 153 -10.36 4.20 -16.96
CA TYR A 153 -11.68 3.74 -16.58
C TYR A 153 -11.57 2.86 -15.33
N ILE A 154 -12.68 2.69 -14.61
CA ILE A 154 -12.73 1.88 -13.39
C ILE A 154 -13.75 0.77 -13.56
N LYS A 155 -13.37 -0.42 -13.11
CA LYS A 155 -14.20 -1.62 -12.95
C LYS A 155 -14.17 -2.04 -11.47
N ILE A 156 -15.27 -2.56 -10.98
CA ILE A 156 -15.39 -3.10 -9.63
C ILE A 156 -15.71 -4.59 -9.75
N PRO A 157 -14.80 -5.49 -9.32
CA PRO A 157 -15.08 -6.91 -9.21
C PRO A 157 -16.04 -7.15 -8.04
N ILE A 158 -17.16 -7.80 -8.32
CA ILE A 158 -18.17 -8.18 -7.33
C ILE A 158 -18.25 -9.69 -7.32
N LEU A 159 -17.99 -10.30 -6.17
CA LEU A 159 -18.19 -11.73 -6.00
C LEU A 159 -19.70 -12.01 -5.94
N GLU A 160 -20.21 -12.85 -6.84
CA GLU A 160 -21.63 -13.24 -6.86
C GLU A 160 -22.00 -14.09 -5.62
N ASP A 161 -21.01 -14.75 -5.02
CA ASP A 161 -21.19 -15.56 -3.81
C ASP A 161 -19.85 -15.70 -3.06
N TYR A 162 -19.87 -15.83 -1.73
CA TYR A 162 -18.67 -16.04 -0.90
C TYR A 162 -17.91 -17.33 -1.29
N LEU A 163 -18.59 -18.25 -1.97
CA LEU A 163 -18.06 -19.52 -2.46
C LEU A 163 -17.76 -19.52 -3.98
N SER A 164 -18.15 -18.47 -4.71
CA SER A 164 -17.90 -18.37 -6.15
C SER A 164 -16.46 -17.97 -6.44
N LYS A 165 -15.75 -18.74 -7.28
CA LYS A 165 -14.39 -18.41 -7.73
C LYS A 165 -14.35 -17.33 -8.82
N ASN A 166 -15.51 -16.95 -9.38
CA ASN A 166 -15.61 -16.06 -10.53
C ASN A 166 -16.30 -14.75 -10.12
N ALA A 167 -15.55 -13.65 -10.06
CA ALA A 167 -16.12 -12.33 -9.79
C ALA A 167 -16.79 -11.76 -11.05
N LYS A 168 -18.01 -11.24 -10.91
CA LYS A 168 -18.67 -10.43 -11.92
C LYS A 168 -18.05 -9.03 -11.92
N ILE A 169 -17.53 -8.62 -13.07
CA ILE A 169 -16.89 -7.32 -13.22
C ILE A 169 -17.92 -6.29 -13.65
N ILE A 170 -18.16 -5.27 -12.82
CA ILE A 170 -19.06 -4.16 -13.15
C ILE A 170 -18.24 -2.94 -13.52
N THR A 171 -18.51 -2.37 -14.69
CA THR A 171 -17.84 -1.14 -15.11
C THR A 171 -18.54 0.06 -14.48
N VAL A 172 -17.78 0.99 -13.90
CA VAL A 172 -18.35 2.23 -13.35
C VAL A 172 -18.85 3.09 -14.50
N SER A 173 -20.16 3.30 -14.54
CA SER A 173 -20.86 4.01 -15.61
C SER A 173 -21.87 5.00 -15.04
N ASN A 174 -21.89 6.24 -15.53
CA ASN A 174 -22.88 7.24 -15.13
C ASN A 174 -24.26 7.01 -15.79
N THR A 175 -24.26 6.26 -16.90
CA THR A 175 -25.47 5.78 -17.61
C THR A 175 -25.25 4.32 -18.00
N LEU A 176 -26.32 3.52 -18.07
CA LEU A 176 -26.34 2.06 -18.26
C LEU A 176 -25.52 1.46 -19.43
N LYS A 177 -24.83 2.26 -20.26
CA LYS A 177 -24.15 1.78 -21.48
C LYS A 177 -22.75 2.33 -21.75
N GLU A 178 -22.29 3.40 -21.11
CA GLU A 178 -20.98 3.99 -21.42
C GLU A 178 -20.07 4.13 -20.19
N PRO A 179 -18.82 3.62 -20.27
CA PRO A 179 -17.87 3.71 -19.18
C PRO A 179 -17.43 5.16 -18.96
N VAL A 180 -17.34 5.58 -17.70
CA VAL A 180 -16.91 6.95 -17.37
C VAL A 180 -15.39 7.02 -17.47
N LYS A 181 -14.90 7.91 -18.34
CA LYS A 181 -13.48 8.21 -18.43
C LYS A 181 -13.09 9.16 -17.30
N PHE A 182 -12.18 8.72 -16.44
CA PHE A 182 -11.62 9.49 -15.35
C PHE A 182 -10.28 10.09 -15.75
N VAL A 183 -9.98 11.27 -15.21
CA VAL A 183 -8.73 11.99 -15.44
C VAL A 183 -8.14 12.41 -14.11
N VAL A 184 -6.86 12.06 -13.88
CA VAL A 184 -6.11 12.49 -12.70
C VAL A 184 -4.84 13.22 -13.13
N PHE A 185 -4.75 14.48 -12.73
CA PHE A 185 -3.62 15.35 -13.04
C PHE A 185 -2.34 14.93 -12.29
N PRO A 186 -1.15 15.33 -12.80
CA PRO A 186 0.13 15.01 -12.19
C PRO A 186 0.20 15.36 -10.70
N ASN A 187 0.71 14.45 -9.88
CA ASN A 187 0.92 14.66 -8.44
C ASN A 187 -0.35 15.10 -7.66
N ARG A 188 -1.54 14.84 -8.21
CA ARG A 188 -2.82 15.19 -7.58
C ARG A 188 -3.50 13.97 -6.99
N GLN A 189 -4.19 14.22 -5.88
CA GLN A 189 -5.15 13.32 -5.28
C GLN A 189 -6.56 13.84 -5.59
N VAL A 190 -7.46 12.94 -5.99
CA VAL A 190 -8.85 13.26 -6.30
C VAL A 190 -9.78 12.30 -5.56
N ASN A 191 -10.98 12.79 -5.23
CA ASN A 191 -12.08 11.95 -4.79
C ASN A 191 -13.04 11.82 -5.96
N LEU A 192 -13.29 10.59 -6.41
CA LEU A 192 -14.19 10.27 -7.50
C LEU A 192 -15.51 9.77 -6.92
N ASP A 193 -16.60 10.42 -7.28
CA ASP A 193 -17.93 9.92 -6.99
C ASP A 193 -18.23 8.72 -7.91
N ILE A 194 -18.55 7.59 -7.30
CA ILE A 194 -18.96 6.37 -7.99
C ILE A 194 -20.41 6.06 -7.64
N ASN A 195 -21.23 5.97 -8.67
CA ASN A 195 -22.63 5.59 -8.56
C ASN A 195 -22.89 4.49 -9.56
N PHE A 196 -23.35 3.33 -9.11
CA PHE A 196 -23.77 2.25 -10.01
C PHE A 196 -24.85 1.40 -9.34
N SER A 197 -25.67 0.75 -10.16
CA SER A 197 -26.79 -0.07 -9.68
C SER A 197 -26.65 -1.50 -10.17
N ILE A 198 -26.97 -2.44 -9.28
CA ILE A 198 -26.98 -3.87 -9.55
C ILE A 198 -28.41 -4.36 -9.37
N LEU A 199 -28.88 -5.17 -10.31
CA LEU A 199 -30.12 -5.90 -10.14
C LEU A 199 -29.82 -7.18 -9.35
N ASP A 200 -30.36 -7.27 -8.14
CA ASP A 200 -30.29 -8.44 -7.27
C ASP A 200 -31.65 -8.65 -6.61
N ARG A 201 -32.43 -9.59 -7.16
CA ARG A 201 -33.83 -9.82 -6.78
C ARG A 201 -33.98 -10.63 -5.50
N GLU A 202 -32.91 -11.23 -4.99
CA GLU A 202 -32.93 -12.11 -3.82
C GLU A 202 -32.26 -11.46 -2.59
N SER A 203 -31.71 -10.25 -2.73
CA SER A 203 -31.03 -9.57 -1.64
C SER A 203 -31.96 -9.10 -0.53
N GLU A 204 -31.76 -9.61 0.69
CA GLU A 204 -32.38 -9.11 1.92
C GLU A 204 -31.77 -7.79 2.42
N TRP A 205 -30.72 -7.30 1.75
CA TRP A 205 -29.98 -6.12 2.18
C TRP A 205 -30.85 -4.88 2.02
N GLN A 206 -30.96 -4.01 3.03
CA GLN A 206 -31.77 -2.79 2.94
C GLN A 206 -30.92 -1.54 2.68
N SER A 207 -29.99 -1.23 3.58
CA SER A 207 -29.01 -0.16 3.38
C SER A 207 -27.86 -0.32 4.36
N GLY A 208 -26.67 0.13 3.99
CA GLY A 208 -25.52 0.08 4.88
C GLY A 208 -24.25 0.67 4.27
N ASN A 209 -23.18 0.61 5.05
CA ASN A 209 -21.84 0.98 4.62
C ASN A 209 -21.09 -0.30 4.22
N LEU A 210 -20.41 -0.25 3.09
CA LEU A 210 -19.52 -1.31 2.64
C LEU A 210 -18.08 -0.98 2.95
N ASN A 211 -17.32 -2.03 3.26
CA ASN A 211 -15.88 -1.96 3.15
C ASN A 211 -15.53 -1.64 1.69
N PRO A 212 -14.69 -0.62 1.42
CA PRO A 212 -14.38 -0.24 0.06
C PRO A 212 -13.81 -1.43 -0.73
N PRO A 213 -14.41 -1.85 -1.86
CA PRO A 213 -14.00 -3.04 -2.59
C PRO A 213 -12.67 -2.80 -3.28
N SER A 214 -11.99 -3.88 -3.67
CA SER A 214 -10.91 -3.78 -4.65
C SER A 214 -11.46 -3.18 -5.95
N ILE A 215 -10.59 -2.51 -6.70
CA ILE A 215 -10.94 -1.92 -7.99
C ILE A 215 -9.94 -2.33 -9.06
N ILE A 216 -10.41 -2.28 -10.30
CA ILE A 216 -9.62 -2.51 -11.48
C ILE A 216 -9.56 -1.18 -12.24
N ILE A 217 -8.36 -0.67 -12.47
CA ILE A 217 -8.12 0.56 -13.23
C ILE A 217 -7.56 0.15 -14.59
N TYR A 218 -8.17 0.61 -15.67
CA TYR A 218 -7.78 0.17 -17.02
C TYR A 218 -7.85 1.30 -18.06
N ASN A 219 -7.08 1.14 -19.13
CA ASN A 219 -7.19 1.92 -20.35
C ASN A 219 -7.09 0.96 -21.56
N ASP A 220 -6.92 1.50 -22.77
CA ASP A 220 -6.87 0.69 -24.00
C ASP A 220 -5.63 -0.23 -24.10
N THR A 221 -4.61 -0.01 -23.26
CA THR A 221 -3.30 -0.65 -23.34
C THR A 221 -2.93 -1.52 -22.14
N GLU A 222 -3.46 -1.21 -20.95
CA GLU A 222 -3.07 -1.87 -19.70
C GLU A 222 -4.22 -1.87 -18.68
N GLU A 223 -4.16 -2.82 -17.75
CA GLU A 223 -5.11 -2.99 -16.64
C GLU A 223 -4.34 -3.30 -15.35
N ILE A 224 -4.71 -2.66 -14.24
CA ILE A 224 -4.11 -2.87 -12.93
C ILE A 224 -5.18 -3.16 -11.87
N TYR A 225 -4.80 -3.95 -10.87
CA TYR A 225 -5.66 -4.35 -9.74
C TYR A 225 -5.19 -3.62 -8.49
N GLU A 226 -6.09 -2.88 -7.86
CA GLU A 226 -5.79 -2.03 -6.70
C GLU A 226 -6.72 -2.37 -5.53
N GLY A 227 -6.22 -2.22 -4.30
CA GLY A 227 -6.98 -2.50 -3.08
C GLY A 227 -7.13 -3.98 -2.70
N LYS A 228 -6.09 -4.79 -2.94
CA LYS A 228 -5.95 -6.16 -2.38
C LYS A 228 -5.57 -6.12 -0.91
#